data_AF-I3T502-F1
#
_entry.id   AF-I3T502-F1
#
_cell.length_a   1.000
_cell.length_b   1.000
_cell.length_c   1.000
_cell.angle_alpha   90.00
_cell.angle_beta   90.00
_cell.angle_gamma   90.00
#
_symmetry.space_group_name_H-M   'P 1'
#
loop_
_entity.id
_entity.type
_entity.pdbx_description
1 polymer ?
#
loop_
_entity_poly.entity_id
_entity_poly.type
_entity_poly.pdbx_seq_one_letter_code
_entity_poly.pdbx_strand_id
1 'polypeptide(L)'
;MLKSICMGTSSHQDYHLDVKTAKRSILDGFRKTDESLLQASAEGGWQDGATAVCVWVLGQKVFIANVGDAKAVLARSTIPDGSKDNSDGVPALKAIVLTREHKPIFPQERARIQKV
;
A
#
# COMPACT_ATOMS: atom_id res chain seq x y z
N MET A 1 4.69 6.11 -5.81
CA MET A 1 3.51 6.66 -6.51
C MET A 1 2.25 6.07 -5.87
N LEU A 2 1.45 6.86 -5.13
CA LEU A 2 0.25 6.37 -4.42
C LEU A 2 -0.98 6.33 -5.33
N LYS A 3 -1.76 5.24 -5.27
CA LYS A 3 -3.10 5.10 -5.86
C LYS A 3 -4.16 5.07 -4.75
N SER A 4 -5.33 5.66 -5.01
CA SER A 4 -6.49 5.67 -4.10
C SER A 4 -7.68 5.03 -4.81
N ILE A 5 -8.42 4.16 -4.12
CA ILE A 5 -9.68 3.55 -4.57
C ILE A 5 -10.72 3.80 -3.48
N CYS A 6 -11.96 4.15 -3.85
CA CYS A 6 -13.09 4.43 -2.95
C CYS A 6 -14.24 3.43 -3.22
N MET A 7 -14.85 2.85 -2.18
CA MET A 7 -16.00 1.93 -2.29
C MET A 7 -17.15 2.38 -1.38
N GLY A 8 -18.36 2.52 -1.95
CA GLY A 8 -19.57 3.02 -1.30
C GLY A 8 -20.28 2.03 -0.37
N THR A 9 -20.75 2.50 0.79
CA THR A 9 -22.04 2.17 1.45
C THR A 9 -22.27 3.10 2.66
N SER A 10 -23.54 3.25 3.03
CA SER A 10 -24.20 4.41 3.65
C SER A 10 -24.00 4.61 5.16
N SER A 11 -24.19 5.87 5.59
CA SER A 11 -24.36 6.44 6.94
C SER A 11 -23.21 6.28 7.95
N HIS A 12 -22.23 7.19 7.86
CA HIS A 12 -21.33 7.50 8.98
C HIS A 12 -21.01 9.00 8.95
N GLN A 13 -20.97 9.63 10.14
CA GLN A 13 -20.50 11.01 10.35
C GLN A 13 -19.31 11.34 9.44
N ASP A 14 -19.48 12.36 8.60
CA ASP A 14 -18.46 12.83 7.65
C ASP A 14 -17.30 13.50 8.41
N TYR A 15 -16.45 12.69 9.03
CA TYR A 15 -15.06 13.08 9.21
C TYR A 15 -14.46 13.14 7.81
N HIS A 16 -14.42 14.35 7.23
CA HIS A 16 -13.81 14.60 5.94
C HIS A 16 -12.32 14.23 6.01
N LEU A 17 -12.00 12.97 5.67
CA LEU A 17 -10.63 12.48 5.67
C LEU A 17 -9.81 13.28 4.67
N ASP A 18 -8.89 14.09 5.18
CA ASP A 18 -7.93 14.81 4.34
C ASP A 18 -6.88 13.84 3.80
N VAL A 19 -7.05 13.47 2.53
CA VAL A 19 -6.14 12.59 1.78
C VAL A 19 -4.71 13.15 1.74
N LYS A 20 -4.52 14.46 1.71
CA LYS A 20 -3.18 15.07 1.70
C LYS A 20 -2.50 14.87 3.05
N THR A 21 -3.22 15.16 4.14
CA THR A 21 -2.70 14.93 5.49
C THR A 21 -2.42 13.46 5.73
N ALA A 22 -3.32 12.54 5.36
CA ALA A 22 -3.08 11.10 5.49
C ALA A 22 -1.81 10.65 4.75
N LYS A 23 -1.61 11.10 3.50
CA LYS A 23 -0.40 10.79 2.71
C LYS A 23 0.87 11.34 3.37
N ARG A 24 0.82 12.57 3.87
CA ARG A 24 1.95 13.18 4.58
C ARG A 24 2.28 12.42 5.87
N SER A 25 1.27 12.10 6.68
CA SER A 25 1.45 11.33 7.91
C SER A 25 2.04 9.94 7.65
N ILE A 26 1.61 9.26 6.58
CA ILE A 26 2.21 7.97 6.18
C ILE A 26 3.68 8.16 5.81
N LEU A 27 4.00 9.15 4.96
CA LEU A 27 5.38 9.43 4.56
C LEU A 27 6.29 9.74 5.76
N ASP A 28 5.81 10.59 6.66
CA ASP A 28 6.55 10.97 7.86
C ASP A 28 6.72 9.78 8.82
N GLY A 29 5.73 8.88 8.88
CA GLY A 29 5.81 7.63 9.63
C GLY A 29 6.94 6.72 9.14
N PHE A 30 7.05 6.52 7.82
CA PHE A 30 8.16 5.75 7.24
C PHE A 30 9.52 6.39 7.55
N ARG A 31 9.66 7.72 7.38
CA ARG A 31 10.91 8.43 7.66
C ARG A 31 11.34 8.30 9.11
N LYS A 32 10.45 8.57 10.05
CA LYS A 32 10.75 8.47 11.50
C LYS A 32 11.09 7.03 11.91
N THR A 33 10.41 6.06 11.30
CA THR A 33 10.70 4.63 11.55
C THR A 33 12.09 4.28 11.04
N ASP A 34 12.45 4.71 9.82
CA ASP A 34 13.77 4.49 9.23
C ASP A 34 14.88 5.15 10.06
N GLU A 35 14.70 6.41 10.49
CA GLU A 35 15.62 7.11 11.40
C GLU A 35 15.83 6.34 12.72
N SER A 36 14.74 5.85 13.33
CA SER A 36 14.80 5.07 14.57
C SER A 36 15.47 3.71 14.36
N LEU A 37 15.20 3.06 13.22
CA LEU A 37 15.77 1.78 12.84
C LEU A 37 17.28 1.90 12.60
N LEU A 38 17.72 2.95 11.91
CA LEU A 38 19.13 3.24 11.68
C LEU A 38 19.88 3.45 13.00
N GLN A 39 19.31 4.20 13.94
CA GLN A 39 19.89 4.38 15.27
C GLN A 39 20.03 3.04 16.01
N ALA A 40 18.96 2.24 16.05
CA ALA A 40 18.97 0.92 16.68
C ALA A 40 19.95 -0.05 15.97
N SER A 41 20.13 0.08 14.66
CA SER A 41 21.08 -0.73 13.88
C SER A 41 22.53 -0.40 14.19
N ALA A 42 22.85 0.87 14.36
CA ALA A 42 24.17 1.32 14.74
C ALA A 42 24.52 0.86 16.17
N GLU A 43 23.57 0.96 17.10
CA GLU A 43 23.73 0.50 18.48
C GLU A 43 23.85 -1.02 18.59
N GLY A 44 23.04 -1.75 17.80
CA GLY A 44 23.02 -3.21 17.79
C GLY A 44 24.07 -3.86 16.89
N GLY A 45 24.79 -3.09 16.06
CA GLY A 45 25.83 -3.58 15.17
C GLY A 45 25.34 -4.43 13.99
N TRP A 46 24.07 -4.28 13.57
CA TRP A 46 23.51 -5.02 12.43
C TRP A 46 23.39 -4.16 11.17
N GLN A 47 23.46 -4.82 10.01
CA GLN A 47 23.41 -4.20 8.68
C GLN A 47 22.23 -4.76 7.86
N ASP A 48 21.25 -5.32 8.55
CA ASP A 48 20.06 -5.89 7.93
C ASP A 48 19.14 -4.79 7.39
N GLY A 49 18.29 -5.20 6.46
CA GLY A 49 17.24 -4.36 5.91
C GLY A 49 15.94 -5.12 5.79
N ALA A 50 14.84 -4.39 5.64
CA ALA A 50 13.52 -4.98 5.46
C ALA A 50 12.79 -4.31 4.29
N THR A 51 11.87 -5.05 3.69
CA THR A 51 10.84 -4.47 2.83
C THR A 51 9.59 -4.19 3.66
N ALA A 52 8.76 -3.26 3.20
CA ALA A 52 7.52 -2.94 3.88
C ALA A 52 6.42 -2.59 2.86
N VAL A 53 5.30 -3.30 2.96
CA VAL A 53 4.04 -2.93 2.32
C VAL A 53 2.98 -2.75 3.40
N CYS A 54 2.35 -1.59 3.42
CA CYS A 54 1.36 -1.23 4.43
C CYS A 54 0.06 -0.79 3.76
N VAL A 55 -1.06 -1.24 4.33
CA VAL A 55 -2.41 -0.93 3.87
C VAL A 55 -3.21 -0.34 5.02
N TRP A 56 -3.78 0.85 4.82
CA TRP A 56 -4.72 1.48 5.76
C TRP A 56 -6.10 1.56 5.13
N VAL A 57 -7.11 1.09 5.86
CA VAL A 57 -8.53 1.25 5.49
C VAL A 57 -9.13 2.31 6.40
N LEU A 58 -9.46 3.48 5.82
CA LEU A 58 -9.99 4.63 6.53
C LEU A 58 -11.34 5.00 5.94
N GLY A 59 -12.41 4.55 6.60
CA GLY A 59 -13.76 4.58 6.04
C GLY A 59 -13.79 3.86 4.70
N GLN A 60 -14.19 4.58 3.66
CA GLN A 60 -14.32 4.05 2.29
C GLN A 60 -13.03 4.14 1.46
N LYS A 61 -11.93 4.65 2.02
CA LYS A 61 -10.66 4.88 1.30
C LYS A 61 -9.59 3.89 1.75
N VAL A 62 -8.83 3.38 0.78
CA VAL A 62 -7.67 2.53 1.04
C VAL A 62 -6.39 3.25 0.63
N PHE A 63 -5.43 3.33 1.56
CA PHE A 63 -4.09 3.88 1.32
C PHE A 63 -3.07 2.76 1.32
N ILE A 64 -2.14 2.81 0.37
CA ILE A 64 -1.09 1.81 0.22
C ILE A 64 0.26 2.53 0.14
N ALA A 65 1.19 2.09 0.97
CA ALA A 65 2.60 2.48 0.89
C ALA A 65 3.47 1.25 0.69
N ASN A 66 4.52 1.39 -0.12
CA ASN A 66 5.45 0.32 -0.44
C ASN A 66 6.89 0.84 -0.44
N VAL A 67 7.78 0.10 0.21
CA VAL A 67 9.23 0.26 0.17
C VAL A 67 9.85 -1.11 -0.06
N GLY A 68 10.52 -1.28 -1.20
CA GLY A 68 11.12 -2.55 -1.62
C GLY A 68 10.29 -3.28 -2.67
N ASP A 69 10.48 -4.58 -2.77
CA ASP A 69 9.88 -5.44 -3.80
C ASP A 69 8.72 -6.31 -3.30
N ALA A 70 8.22 -6.04 -2.10
CA ALA A 70 6.96 -6.60 -1.60
C ALA A 70 5.76 -6.16 -2.48
N LYS A 71 4.66 -6.93 -2.39
CA LYS A 71 3.48 -6.75 -3.24
C LYS A 71 2.18 -6.81 -2.43
N ALA A 72 1.30 -5.83 -2.65
CA ALA A 72 -0.10 -5.93 -2.24
C ALA A 72 -1.00 -6.18 -3.45
N VAL A 73 -1.87 -7.18 -3.34
CA VAL A 73 -2.84 -7.56 -4.37
C VAL A 73 -4.24 -7.54 -3.77
N LEU A 74 -5.14 -6.79 -4.40
CA LEU A 74 -6.56 -6.79 -4.05
C LEU A 74 -7.29 -7.83 -4.90
N ALA A 75 -7.94 -8.78 -4.25
CA ALA A 75 -8.93 -9.64 -4.88
C ALA A 75 -10.27 -8.92 -4.91
N ARG A 76 -10.80 -8.65 -6.10
CA ARG A 76 -12.09 -7.95 -6.29
C ARG A 76 -13.09 -8.87 -6.96
N SER A 77 -14.25 -9.07 -6.35
CA SER A 77 -15.39 -9.75 -7.00
C SER A 77 -15.74 -9.06 -8.32
N THR A 78 -15.94 -9.84 -9.38
CA THR A 78 -16.45 -9.34 -10.65
C THR A 78 -17.97 -9.40 -10.74
N ILE A 79 -18.62 -10.01 -9.75
CA ILE A 79 -20.08 -10.08 -9.65
C ILE A 79 -20.56 -8.88 -8.81
N PRO A 80 -21.41 -8.00 -9.37
CA PRO A 80 -22.10 -6.97 -8.60
C PRO A 80 -23.10 -7.62 -7.62
N ASP A 81 -23.06 -7.18 -6.36
CA ASP A 81 -24.11 -7.40 -5.35
C ASP A 81 -24.37 -8.84 -4.88
N GLY A 82 -23.32 -9.60 -4.56
CA GLY A 82 -23.46 -10.83 -3.75
C GLY A 82 -24.41 -11.89 -4.33
N SER A 83 -24.83 -11.73 -5.60
CA SER A 83 -25.65 -12.69 -6.31
C SER A 83 -24.78 -13.93 -6.51
N LYS A 84 -25.22 -15.03 -5.88
CA LYS A 84 -24.57 -16.33 -6.04
C LYS A 84 -24.84 -16.74 -7.47
N ASP A 85 -23.81 -16.70 -8.31
CA ASP A 85 -23.90 -17.33 -9.62
C ASP A 85 -24.09 -18.84 -9.39
N ASN A 86 -25.07 -19.45 -10.04
CA ASN A 86 -25.49 -20.84 -9.83
C ASN A 86 -24.52 -21.85 -10.48
N SER A 87 -23.22 -21.54 -10.49
CA SER A 87 -22.16 -22.41 -10.99
C SER A 87 -21.09 -22.62 -9.90
N ASP A 88 -21.05 -23.82 -9.34
CA ASP A 88 -20.00 -24.44 -8.49
C ASP A 88 -19.31 -23.60 -7.39
N GLY A 89 -19.89 -22.49 -6.97
CA GLY A 89 -19.65 -21.89 -5.65
C GLY A 89 -18.39 -21.04 -5.48
N VAL A 90 -17.61 -20.76 -6.54
CA VAL A 90 -16.45 -19.87 -6.45
C VAL A 90 -16.74 -18.54 -7.17
N PRO A 91 -16.84 -17.40 -6.44
CA PRO A 91 -17.05 -16.12 -7.07
C PRO A 91 -15.87 -15.76 -7.99
N ALA A 92 -16.16 -15.26 -9.19
CA ALA A 92 -15.12 -14.80 -10.10
C ALA A 92 -14.36 -13.60 -9.49
N LEU A 93 -13.07 -13.77 -9.24
CA LEU A 93 -12.19 -12.76 -8.63
C LEU A 93 -11.21 -12.19 -9.66
N LYS A 94 -11.11 -10.87 -9.71
CA LYS A 94 -10.05 -10.15 -10.41
C LYS A 94 -8.96 -9.75 -9.44
N ALA A 95 -7.74 -10.21 -9.69
CA ALA A 95 -6.55 -9.76 -8.97
C ALA A 95 -6.09 -8.38 -9.48
N ILE A 96 -5.82 -7.47 -8.55
CA ILE A 96 -5.40 -6.09 -8.85
C ILE A 96 -4.16 -5.77 -8.03
N VAL A 97 -3.03 -5.63 -8.70
CA VAL A 97 -1.79 -5.22 -8.04
C VAL A 97 -1.89 -3.74 -7.64
N LEU A 98 -1.78 -3.47 -6.34
CA LEU A 98 -1.91 -2.12 -5.76
C LEU A 98 -0.57 -1.40 -5.65
N THR A 99 0.54 -2.14 -5.62
CA THR A 99 1.91 -1.59 -5.48
C THR A 99 2.69 -1.63 -6.79
N ARG A 100 3.78 -0.85 -6.83
CA ARG A 100 4.87 -1.04 -7.79
C ARG A 100 6.07 -1.55 -7.00
N GLU A 101 6.67 -2.63 -7.45
CA GLU A 101 7.90 -3.17 -6.87
C GLU A 101 9.07 -2.20 -7.16
N HIS A 102 9.96 -2.00 -6.19
CA HIS A 102 11.18 -1.21 -6.36
C HIS A 102 12.38 -2.14 -6.60
N LYS A 103 12.65 -2.45 -7.87
CA LYS A 103 13.79 -3.29 -8.29
C LYS A 103 14.78 -2.48 -9.15
N PRO A 104 16.11 -2.66 -9.00
CA PRO A 104 17.11 -1.94 -9.79
C PRO A 104 17.00 -2.15 -11.30
N ILE A 105 16.34 -3.22 -11.74
CA ILE A 105 16.09 -3.50 -13.16
C ILE A 105 15.07 -2.54 -13.77
N PHE A 106 14.22 -1.89 -12.97
CA PHE A 106 13.17 -1.01 -13.48
C PHE A 106 13.74 0.36 -13.85
N PRO A 107 13.39 0.91 -15.03
CA PRO A 107 13.98 2.17 -15.51
C PRO A 107 13.84 3.33 -14.52
N GLN A 108 12.71 3.44 -13.81
CA GLN A 108 12.48 4.50 -12.83
C GLN A 108 13.42 4.39 -11.63
N GLU A 109 13.61 3.18 -11.08
CA GLU A 109 14.52 2.96 -9.95
C GLU A 109 15.98 3.06 -10.37
N ARG A 110 16.33 2.52 -11.54
CA ARG A 110 17.67 2.67 -12.12
C ARG A 110 18.04 4.15 -12.26
N ALA A 111 17.16 4.94 -12.86
CA ALA A 111 17.39 6.38 -13.04
C ALA A 111 17.45 7.13 -11.70
N ARG A 112 16.73 6.69 -10.67
CA ARG A 112 16.82 7.27 -9.31
C ARG A 112 18.18 6.99 -8.67
N ILE A 113 18.68 5.76 -8.77
CA ILE A 113 19.96 5.34 -8.19
C ILE A 113 21.15 5.99 -8.89
N GLN A 114 21.08 6.16 -10.22
CA GLN A 114 22.17 6.77 -11.00
C GLN A 114 22.24 8.30 -10.88
N LYS A 115 21.24 8.94 -10.24
CA LYS A 115 21.24 10.38 -9.96
C LYS A 115 21.93 10.73 -8.64
N VAL A 116 22.38 9.72 -7.90
CA VAL A 116 23.15 9.87 -6.67
C VAL A 116 24.58 10.30 -7.02
#